data_AF-A0A975NAR5-F1
#
_entry.id   AF-A0A975NAR5-F1
#
_cell.length_a   1.000
_cell.length_b   1.000
_cell.length_c   1.000
_cell.angle_alpha   90.00
_cell.angle_beta   90.00
_cell.angle_gamma   90.00
#
_symmetry.space_group_name_H-M   'P 1'
#
loop_
_entity.id
_entity.type
_entity.pdbx_description
1 polymer ?
#
loop_
_entity_poly.entity_id
_entity_poly.type
_entity_poly.pdbx_seq_one_letter_code
_entity_poly.pdbx_strand_id
1 'polypeptide(L)'
;MKCRGNQSSVRAVLVRALSFSAVAALTLNPAMTPVLANDDVAAAPLPAPVATVGSTKVRFLALGIGKSVIIDLPREVKDVLVADPKIANAVVRSAQRAYIIGAGVGQTNVVFFDAAGQQVAAYDIAVKRDLNGVRAALKQTLPGIQIEGVGEGVMLTGSVSSPIEAQQAGDLAARLVGGTDKVVNSIVVKGRDQVMLKVNVSEVRRDIIKQMGVDLSASMNYGTAIVNFNNSNPFTAYGRPLVSDNGLTAAAITKGLPTVTATMRAMESAGVVRTLAEPNLTAISGESATFIAGGEFPVPAGYSCDPVTHVCTTQISYKKFGISLNFTPVVLSEGRISLRVMTEVSELSNDNAITLNQAGNSLTVPSIKTRRAETTLEIPSGGSMAMAGLIAEQTKQAVNGLPGLDSLPILGALFRSQDYVNNQTELMVLVTPYVVRAVAQKELSRPDDGFAPASDSQSTLLAQINRIYGIPGRVEPIGGFQGNFGFIID
;
A
#
# COMPACT_ATOMS: atom_id res chain seq x y z
N MET A 1 46.07 13.98 -74.29
CA MET A 1 47.53 13.74 -74.32
C MET A 1 48.08 13.81 -72.91
N LYS A 2 48.75 12.71 -72.49
CA LYS A 2 49.94 12.58 -71.61
C LYS A 2 50.04 13.49 -70.37
N CYS A 3 49.98 12.92 -69.16
CA CYS A 3 51.09 12.33 -68.35
C CYS A 3 51.52 13.34 -67.27
N ARG A 4 51.95 13.05 -66.05
CA ARG A 4 52.43 11.91 -65.23
C ARG A 4 52.43 12.49 -63.78
N GLY A 5 52.38 11.81 -62.64
CA GLY A 5 52.39 10.39 -62.28
C GLY A 5 52.68 10.25 -60.76
N ASN A 6 52.11 9.18 -60.16
CA ASN A 6 52.71 8.27 -59.16
C ASN A 6 52.90 8.78 -57.70
N GLN A 7 52.68 8.03 -56.59
CA GLN A 7 52.64 6.57 -56.28
C GLN A 7 51.70 6.29 -55.05
N SER A 8 50.86 5.24 -55.10
CA SER A 8 50.90 3.94 -54.37
C SER A 8 50.45 3.96 -52.89
N SER A 9 49.65 3.04 -52.30
CA SER A 9 49.11 1.70 -52.65
C SER A 9 48.12 1.30 -51.51
N VAL A 10 46.81 0.99 -51.71
CA VAL A 10 46.16 -0.27 -52.19
C VAL A 10 46.05 -1.35 -51.07
N ARG A 11 44.98 -2.13 -50.81
CA ARG A 11 43.53 -2.33 -51.16
C ARG A 11 43.02 -3.51 -50.26
N ALA A 12 41.74 -3.57 -49.82
CA ALA A 12 40.58 -4.36 -50.33
C ALA A 12 40.71 -5.92 -50.21
N VAL A 13 39.70 -6.82 -50.20
CA VAL A 13 38.22 -6.92 -50.12
C VAL A 13 37.87 -8.44 -50.22
N LEU A 14 36.77 -8.89 -49.58
CA LEU A 14 35.84 -10.04 -49.86
C LEU A 14 36.27 -11.52 -50.13
N VAL A 15 35.52 -12.44 -49.45
CA VAL A 15 34.70 -13.60 -49.93
C VAL A 15 35.24 -15.04 -50.08
N ARG A 16 34.49 -15.95 -49.41
CA ARG A 16 34.09 -17.38 -49.62
C ARG A 16 35.00 -18.33 -50.43
N ALA A 17 35.24 -19.53 -49.86
CA ALA A 17 34.64 -20.83 -50.24
C ALA A 17 35.58 -22.05 -50.03
N LEU A 18 35.06 -23.05 -49.33
CA LEU A 18 35.20 -24.51 -49.48
C LEU A 18 36.44 -25.16 -50.17
N SER A 19 37.07 -26.05 -49.39
CA SER A 19 37.35 -27.48 -49.70
C SER A 19 38.71 -27.94 -50.30
N PHE A 20 39.19 -29.07 -49.72
CA PHE A 20 40.26 -30.03 -50.13
C PHE A 20 41.71 -29.48 -50.17
N SER A 21 42.78 -30.16 -49.68
CA SER A 21 43.02 -31.53 -49.24
C SER A 21 44.48 -31.69 -48.73
N ALA A 22 44.67 -32.58 -47.73
CA ALA A 22 45.85 -33.44 -47.43
C ALA A 22 47.18 -32.73 -46.98
N VAL A 23 48.01 -33.21 -46.05
CA VAL A 23 48.46 -34.56 -45.65
C VAL A 23 49.03 -34.52 -44.20
N ALA A 24 48.69 -35.56 -43.43
CA ALA A 24 49.40 -36.26 -42.33
C ALA A 24 50.33 -35.53 -41.32
N ALA A 25 50.11 -35.77 -40.02
CA ALA A 25 50.89 -36.74 -39.23
C ALA A 25 50.33 -36.95 -37.80
N LEU A 26 50.33 -38.22 -37.40
CA LEU A 26 50.20 -38.91 -36.09
C LEU A 26 50.40 -38.03 -34.82
N THR A 27 49.66 -38.25 -33.72
CA THR A 27 49.76 -39.42 -32.82
C THR A 27 48.49 -39.69 -31.99
N LEU A 28 48.24 -40.97 -31.71
CA LEU A 28 47.07 -41.54 -31.02
C LEU A 28 47.18 -41.50 -29.48
N ASN A 29 46.05 -41.30 -28.79
CA ASN A 29 45.84 -41.79 -27.42
C ASN A 29 44.36 -42.20 -27.22
N PRO A 30 44.03 -43.48 -26.91
CA PRO A 30 42.65 -43.94 -26.79
C PRO A 30 42.12 -43.91 -25.34
N ALA A 31 40.81 -43.69 -25.23
CA ALA A 31 40.01 -43.80 -24.02
C ALA A 31 39.85 -45.27 -23.58
N MET A 32 39.92 -45.52 -22.27
CA MET A 32 39.73 -46.82 -21.65
C MET A 32 38.25 -47.09 -21.35
N THR A 33 37.75 -48.22 -21.83
CA THR A 33 36.51 -48.89 -21.44
C THR A 33 36.72 -49.73 -20.16
N PRO A 34 35.67 -49.98 -19.35
CA PRO A 34 35.79 -50.77 -18.13
C PRO A 34 35.94 -52.26 -18.45
N VAL A 35 36.92 -52.88 -17.78
CA VAL A 35 37.24 -54.30 -17.80
C VAL A 35 36.33 -55.05 -16.83
N LEU A 36 35.71 -56.12 -17.34
CA LEU A 36 35.14 -57.21 -16.54
C LEU A 36 36.29 -58.01 -15.91
N ALA A 37 36.39 -57.99 -14.59
CA ALA A 37 37.27 -58.87 -13.83
C ALA A 37 36.44 -60.04 -13.30
N ASN A 38 36.75 -61.23 -13.82
CA ASN A 38 36.29 -62.52 -13.36
C ASN A 38 37.40 -63.05 -12.43
N ASP A 39 37.20 -62.97 -11.11
CA ASP A 39 38.10 -63.59 -10.14
C ASP A 39 37.40 -64.82 -9.54
N ASP A 40 37.85 -65.99 -10.01
CA ASP A 40 37.75 -67.26 -9.32
C ASP A 40 38.57 -67.18 -8.03
N VAL A 41 37.90 -67.12 -6.88
CA VAL A 41 38.51 -67.39 -5.58
C VAL A 41 37.75 -68.52 -4.89
N ALA A 42 38.55 -69.53 -4.56
CA ALA A 42 38.23 -70.79 -3.93
C ALA A 42 37.22 -70.71 -2.78
N ALA A 43 36.34 -71.71 -2.77
CA ALA A 43 35.42 -72.03 -1.69
C ALA A 43 36.18 -72.35 -0.38
N ALA A 44 35.93 -71.55 0.65
CA ALA A 44 36.10 -71.92 2.05
C ALA A 44 34.71 -72.16 2.68
N PRO A 45 34.53 -73.14 3.59
CA PRO A 45 33.21 -73.47 4.11
C PRO A 45 32.73 -72.37 5.08
N LEU A 46 31.55 -71.81 4.81
CA LEU A 46 30.83 -70.96 5.75
C LEU A 46 30.43 -71.75 7.01
N PRO A 47 30.52 -71.19 8.22
CA PRO A 47 29.83 -71.74 9.38
C PRO A 47 28.30 -71.62 9.19
N ALA A 48 27.60 -72.58 9.78
CA ALA A 48 26.17 -72.89 9.63
C ALA A 48 25.21 -71.67 9.66
N PRO A 49 24.05 -71.75 8.98
CA PRO A 49 23.02 -70.73 9.04
C PRO A 49 22.49 -70.60 10.47
N VAL A 50 22.48 -69.36 10.97
CA VAL A 50 21.73 -68.98 12.18
C VAL A 50 20.26 -69.33 11.94
N ALA A 51 19.68 -69.99 12.95
CA ALA A 51 18.33 -70.52 12.94
C ALA A 51 17.30 -69.52 12.39
N THR A 52 16.49 -70.01 11.45
CA THR A 52 15.24 -69.37 11.03
C THR A 52 14.29 -69.36 12.22
N VAL A 53 14.21 -68.22 12.93
CA VAL A 53 13.13 -67.96 13.89
C VAL A 53 11.84 -67.91 13.07
N GLY A 54 10.88 -68.77 13.44
CA GLY A 54 9.62 -68.92 12.72
C GLY A 54 8.95 -67.56 12.47
N SER A 55 8.50 -67.36 11.23
CA SER A 55 7.74 -66.19 10.79
C SER A 55 6.39 -66.13 11.50
N THR A 56 6.38 -65.64 12.73
CA THR A 56 5.15 -65.37 13.47
C THR A 56 4.56 -64.08 12.92
N LYS A 57 3.37 -64.16 12.31
CA LYS A 57 2.65 -62.99 11.75
C LYS A 57 2.46 -61.93 12.83
N VAL A 58 3.14 -60.79 12.69
CA VAL A 58 2.90 -59.59 13.50
C VAL A 58 1.58 -58.96 13.06
N ARG A 59 0.71 -58.63 14.02
CA ARG A 59 -0.61 -58.03 13.75
C ARG A 59 -0.63 -56.58 14.20
N PHE A 60 -1.03 -55.67 13.33
CA PHE A 60 -1.16 -54.25 13.68
C PHE A 60 -2.48 -53.96 14.39
N LEU A 61 -2.44 -53.25 15.52
CA LEU A 61 -3.60 -52.89 16.33
C LEU A 61 -3.59 -51.38 16.63
N ALA A 62 -4.58 -50.65 16.10
CA ALA A 62 -4.76 -49.24 16.43
C ALA A 62 -5.65 -49.09 17.68
N LEU A 63 -5.16 -48.38 18.70
CA LEU A 63 -5.88 -48.13 19.95
C LEU A 63 -6.00 -46.63 20.24
N GLY A 64 -7.07 -46.23 20.92
CA GLY A 64 -7.20 -44.89 21.48
C GLY A 64 -6.54 -44.78 22.85
N ILE A 65 -6.07 -43.59 23.24
CA ILE A 65 -5.64 -43.33 24.62
C ILE A 65 -6.78 -43.65 25.59
N GLY A 66 -6.51 -44.43 26.63
CA GLY A 66 -7.50 -44.84 27.63
C GLY A 66 -8.53 -45.87 27.13
N LYS A 67 -8.36 -46.41 25.91
CA LYS A 67 -9.19 -47.49 25.38
C LYS A 67 -8.48 -48.83 25.54
N SER A 68 -9.27 -49.88 25.73
CA SER A 68 -8.78 -51.26 25.84
C SER A 68 -9.46 -52.16 24.81
N VAL A 69 -8.70 -53.11 24.27
CA VAL A 69 -9.24 -54.17 23.41
C VAL A 69 -8.90 -55.52 24.01
N ILE A 70 -9.85 -56.44 23.90
CA ILE A 70 -9.69 -57.84 24.30
C ILE A 70 -9.18 -58.61 23.08
N ILE A 71 -8.13 -59.38 23.27
CA ILE A 71 -7.59 -60.27 22.24
C ILE A 71 -7.67 -61.72 22.73
N ASP A 72 -8.19 -62.59 21.87
CA ASP A 72 -8.15 -64.04 22.06
C ASP A 72 -6.86 -64.58 21.42
N LEU A 73 -6.11 -65.36 22.19
CA LEU A 73 -4.81 -65.89 21.81
C LEU A 73 -4.97 -67.34 21.30
N PRO A 74 -4.24 -67.74 20.25
CA PRO A 74 -4.43 -69.05 19.60
C PRO A 74 -3.92 -70.23 20.44
N ARG A 75 -3.09 -69.98 21.46
CA ARG A 75 -2.49 -70.97 22.37
C ARG A 75 -2.40 -70.40 23.78
N GLU A 76 -2.17 -71.26 24.75
CA GLU A 76 -2.00 -70.86 26.14
C GLU A 76 -0.73 -70.02 26.34
N VAL A 77 -0.90 -68.84 26.95
CA VAL A 77 0.16 -67.86 27.20
C VAL A 77 0.47 -67.81 28.69
N LYS A 78 1.77 -67.83 29.01
CA LYS A 78 2.26 -67.77 30.39
C LYS A 78 2.94 -66.43 30.70
N ASP A 79 3.53 -65.79 29.69
CA ASP A 79 4.29 -64.55 29.87
C ASP A 79 3.97 -63.51 28.78
N VAL A 80 4.11 -62.23 29.13
CA VAL A 80 3.88 -61.10 28.22
C VAL A 80 5.02 -60.08 28.35
N LEU A 81 5.56 -59.68 27.20
CA LEU A 81 6.55 -58.63 27.10
C LEU A 81 5.94 -57.42 26.42
N VAL A 82 6.07 -56.27 27.07
CA VAL A 82 5.66 -54.96 26.56
C VAL A 82 6.91 -54.12 26.40
N ALA A 83 7.20 -53.63 25.19
CA ALA A 83 8.42 -52.87 24.95
C ALA A 83 8.41 -51.49 25.64
N ASP A 84 7.27 -50.80 25.63
CA ASP A 84 7.09 -49.55 26.38
C ASP A 84 5.74 -49.52 27.11
N PRO A 85 5.71 -49.81 28.43
CA PRO A 85 4.49 -49.79 29.21
C PRO A 85 3.89 -48.39 29.40
N LYS A 86 4.62 -47.31 29.09
CA LYS A 86 4.08 -45.94 29.13
C LYS A 86 3.17 -45.65 27.93
N ILE A 87 3.36 -46.36 26.82
CA ILE A 87 2.57 -46.19 25.59
C ILE A 87 1.36 -47.12 25.61
N ALA A 88 1.55 -48.42 25.86
CA ALA A 88 0.46 -49.37 26.02
C ALA A 88 0.81 -50.41 27.07
N ASN A 89 -0.18 -50.87 27.83
CA ASN A 89 -0.02 -51.92 28.82
C ASN A 89 -0.83 -53.16 28.42
N ALA A 90 -0.31 -54.35 28.68
CA ALA A 90 -0.98 -55.61 28.39
C ALA A 90 -1.13 -56.45 29.66
N VAL A 91 -2.35 -56.91 29.93
CA VAL A 91 -2.68 -57.72 31.11
C VAL A 91 -3.33 -59.02 30.66
N VAL A 92 -2.71 -60.14 31.00
CA VAL A 92 -3.25 -61.48 30.76
C VAL A 92 -4.25 -61.81 31.87
N ARG A 93 -5.50 -62.16 31.52
CA ARG A 93 -6.55 -62.48 32.50
C ARG A 93 -6.86 -63.97 32.57
N SER A 94 -6.66 -64.70 31.47
CA SER A 94 -6.75 -66.17 31.41
C SER A 94 -5.72 -66.71 30.43
N ALA A 95 -5.49 -68.03 30.40
CA ALA A 95 -4.49 -68.66 29.54
C ALA A 95 -4.65 -68.31 28.04
N GLN A 96 -5.84 -67.92 27.58
CA GLN A 96 -6.10 -67.56 26.18
C GLN A 96 -6.66 -66.15 25.97
N ARG A 97 -6.72 -65.30 27.01
CA ARG A 97 -7.26 -63.92 26.88
C ARG A 97 -6.36 -62.87 27.51
N ALA A 98 -6.05 -61.84 26.73
CA ALA A 98 -5.31 -60.66 27.18
C ALA A 98 -6.08 -59.37 26.85
N TYR A 99 -5.90 -58.37 27.71
CA TYR A 99 -6.37 -57.00 27.52
C TYR A 99 -5.17 -56.15 27.14
N ILE A 100 -5.28 -55.39 26.06
CA ILE A 100 -4.30 -54.38 25.69
C ILE A 100 -4.95 -53.01 25.92
N ILE A 101 -4.30 -52.15 26.70
CA ILE A 101 -4.78 -50.84 27.12
C ILE A 101 -3.82 -49.78 26.60
N GLY A 102 -4.31 -48.80 25.83
CA GLY A 102 -3.50 -47.65 25.42
C GLY A 102 -3.33 -46.67 26.58
N ALA A 103 -2.09 -46.40 27.00
CA ALA A 103 -1.76 -45.49 28.10
C ALA A 103 -1.30 -44.11 27.60
N GLY A 104 -0.50 -44.06 26.53
CA GLY A 104 0.09 -42.83 25.98
C GLY A 104 0.23 -42.89 24.46
N VAL A 105 0.34 -41.74 23.80
CA VAL A 105 0.45 -41.67 22.32
C VAL A 105 1.81 -42.20 21.87
N GLY A 106 1.83 -43.09 20.88
CA GLY A 106 3.06 -43.64 20.35
C GLY A 106 2.86 -45.00 19.67
N GLN A 107 3.98 -45.62 19.31
CA GLN A 107 4.01 -46.99 18.80
C GLN A 107 4.79 -47.87 19.76
N THR A 108 4.26 -49.04 20.05
CA THR A 108 4.94 -50.04 20.89
C THR A 108 4.53 -51.44 20.44
N ASN A 109 5.34 -52.44 20.74
CA ASN A 109 5.07 -53.83 20.42
C ASN A 109 4.83 -54.63 21.71
N VAL A 110 3.86 -55.54 21.64
CA VAL A 110 3.53 -56.48 22.71
C VAL A 110 3.66 -57.89 22.17
N VAL A 111 4.45 -58.72 22.87
CA VAL A 111 4.75 -60.09 22.47
C VAL A 111 4.31 -61.04 23.59
N PHE A 112 3.60 -62.10 23.22
CA PHE A 112 3.09 -63.11 24.14
C PHE A 112 3.87 -64.42 23.96
N PHE A 113 4.25 -65.05 25.07
CA PHE A 113 5.05 -66.28 25.09
C PHE A 113 4.33 -67.43 25.82
N ASP A 114 4.53 -68.65 25.34
CA ASP A 114 4.04 -69.86 25.99
C ASP A 114 4.99 -70.35 27.11
N ALA A 115 4.61 -71.43 27.79
CA ALA A 115 5.41 -72.01 28.87
C ALA A 115 6.78 -72.55 28.42
N ALA A 116 6.99 -72.78 27.12
CA ALA A 116 8.25 -73.23 26.53
C ALA A 116 9.10 -72.05 26.01
N GLY A 117 8.69 -70.80 26.26
CA GLY A 117 9.38 -69.59 25.79
C GLY A 117 9.22 -69.34 24.29
N GLN A 118 8.31 -70.03 23.60
CA GLN A 118 8.05 -69.80 22.19
C GLN A 118 7.03 -68.68 22.01
N GLN A 119 7.21 -67.88 20.96
CA GLN A 119 6.32 -66.78 20.63
C GLN A 119 4.95 -67.31 20.19
N VAL A 120 3.89 -66.87 20.87
CA VAL A 120 2.50 -67.22 20.55
C VAL A 120 1.89 -66.19 19.61
N ALA A 121 2.09 -64.90 19.89
CA ALA A 121 1.60 -63.79 19.07
C ALA A 121 2.44 -62.53 19.32
N ALA A 122 2.56 -61.68 18.30
CA ALA A 122 3.09 -60.32 18.43
C ALA A 122 2.10 -59.32 17.84
N TYR A 123 1.91 -58.22 18.56
CA TYR A 123 1.06 -57.11 18.16
C TYR A 123 1.87 -55.81 18.13
N ASP A 124 1.83 -55.14 16.99
CA ASP A 124 2.33 -53.77 16.85
C ASP A 124 1.17 -52.82 17.14
N ILE A 125 1.28 -52.10 18.24
CA ILE A 125 0.23 -51.23 18.76
C ILE A 125 0.57 -49.80 18.40
N ALA A 126 -0.35 -49.13 17.71
CA ALA A 126 -0.29 -47.69 17.50
C ALA A 126 -1.39 -47.01 18.32
N VAL A 127 -0.99 -46.33 19.40
CA VAL A 127 -1.91 -45.57 20.24
C VAL A 127 -2.03 -44.16 19.67
N LYS A 128 -3.22 -43.82 19.20
CA LYS A 128 -3.55 -42.50 18.65
C LYS A 128 -4.50 -41.77 19.61
N ARG A 129 -4.48 -40.43 19.57
CA ARG A 129 -5.48 -39.63 20.27
C ARG A 129 -6.84 -39.81 19.59
N ASP A 130 -7.91 -39.88 20.39
CA ASP A 130 -9.26 -39.86 19.85
C ASP A 130 -9.59 -38.45 19.35
N LEU A 131 -9.64 -38.29 18.03
CA LEU A 131 -9.95 -37.04 17.35
C LEU A 131 -11.39 -37.00 16.83
N ASN A 132 -12.21 -38.01 17.13
CA ASN A 132 -13.54 -38.12 16.53
C ASN A 132 -14.47 -36.98 16.94
N GLY A 133 -14.40 -36.52 18.19
CA GLY A 133 -15.17 -35.36 18.65
C GLY A 133 -14.80 -34.07 17.93
N VAL A 134 -13.50 -33.80 17.77
CA VAL A 134 -13.01 -32.59 17.06
C VAL A 134 -13.32 -32.66 15.58
N ARG A 135 -13.15 -33.84 14.98
CA ARG A 135 -13.49 -34.08 13.58
C ARG A 135 -14.97 -33.83 13.32
N ALA A 136 -15.86 -34.23 14.23
CA ALA A 136 -17.29 -33.96 14.12
C ALA A 136 -17.60 -32.45 14.24
N ALA A 137 -17.01 -31.77 15.22
CA ALA A 137 -17.20 -30.33 15.42
C ALA A 137 -16.70 -29.51 14.22
N LEU A 138 -15.49 -29.78 13.74
CA LEU A 138 -14.91 -29.13 12.56
C LEU A 138 -15.70 -29.42 11.30
N LYS A 139 -16.19 -30.65 11.12
CA LYS A 139 -17.02 -31.00 9.94
C LYS A 139 -18.37 -30.27 9.94
N GLN A 140 -18.90 -29.93 11.12
CA GLN A 140 -20.15 -29.18 11.26
C GLN A 140 -19.96 -27.67 11.04
N THR A 141 -18.86 -27.08 11.52
CA THR A 141 -18.62 -25.63 11.42
C THR A 141 -17.87 -25.22 10.16
N LEU A 142 -16.89 -26.02 9.71
CA LEU A 142 -15.96 -25.70 8.63
C LEU A 142 -15.79 -26.92 7.68
N PRO A 143 -16.76 -27.16 6.77
CA PRO A 143 -16.69 -28.28 5.84
C PRO A 143 -15.57 -28.05 4.81
N GLY A 144 -14.45 -28.74 4.97
CA GLY A 144 -13.27 -28.59 4.10
C GLY A 144 -11.93 -28.72 4.82
N ILE A 145 -11.95 -28.73 6.16
CA ILE A 145 -10.78 -28.93 7.01
C ILE A 145 -10.72 -30.38 7.48
N GLN A 146 -9.53 -30.95 7.41
CA GLN A 146 -9.19 -32.27 7.95
C GLN A 146 -8.24 -32.10 9.13
N ILE A 147 -8.39 -32.99 10.11
CA ILE A 147 -7.54 -33.02 11.31
C ILE A 147 -6.87 -34.39 11.41
N GLU A 148 -5.54 -34.34 11.48
CA GLU A 148 -4.67 -35.51 11.66
C GLU A 148 -3.82 -35.35 12.91
N GLY A 149 -3.58 -36.45 13.62
CA GLY A 149 -2.70 -36.44 14.79
C GLY A 149 -1.24 -36.63 14.37
N VAL A 150 -0.37 -35.73 14.80
CA VAL A 150 1.08 -35.77 14.50
C VAL A 150 1.83 -35.71 15.83
N GLY A 151 2.39 -36.84 16.27
CA GLY A 151 3.04 -36.96 17.57
C GLY A 151 2.09 -36.61 18.72
N GLU A 152 2.49 -35.67 19.59
CA GLU A 152 1.63 -35.16 20.67
C GLU A 152 0.61 -34.10 20.21
N GLY A 153 0.74 -33.59 18.99
CA GLY A 153 -0.05 -32.48 18.44
C GLY A 153 -1.05 -32.89 17.36
N VAL A 154 -1.68 -31.89 16.78
CA VAL A 154 -2.60 -32.03 15.64
C VAL A 154 -2.16 -31.14 14.48
N MET A 155 -2.32 -31.65 13.27
CA MET A 155 -2.14 -30.91 12.04
C MET A 155 -3.51 -30.65 11.42
N LEU A 156 -3.76 -29.38 11.09
CA LEU A 156 -4.94 -28.96 10.35
C LEU A 156 -4.56 -28.83 8.88
N THR A 157 -5.25 -29.56 8.01
CA THR A 157 -5.06 -29.50 6.56
C THR A 157 -6.39 -29.23 5.87
N GLY A 158 -6.34 -28.75 4.63
CA GLY A 158 -7.54 -28.48 3.84
C GLY A 158 -7.59 -27.04 3.38
N SER A 159 -8.79 -26.58 3.04
CA SER A 159 -8.98 -25.27 2.44
C SER A 159 -10.18 -24.53 3.00
N VAL A 160 -10.02 -23.23 3.29
CA VAL A 160 -11.08 -22.33 3.78
C VAL A 160 -11.22 -21.12 2.86
N SER A 161 -12.30 -20.37 3.00
CA SER A 161 -12.58 -19.22 2.12
C SER A 161 -12.01 -17.91 2.68
N SER A 162 -11.80 -17.82 3.99
CA SER A 162 -11.29 -16.61 4.65
C SER A 162 -10.15 -16.91 5.64
N PRO A 163 -9.17 -16.00 5.82
CA PRO A 163 -8.17 -16.12 6.88
C PRO A 163 -8.79 -16.21 8.28
N ILE A 164 -9.96 -15.60 8.51
CA ILE A 164 -10.66 -15.64 9.80
C ILE A 164 -11.10 -17.07 10.13
N GLU A 165 -11.60 -17.81 9.15
CA GLU A 165 -11.99 -19.22 9.31
C GLU A 165 -10.77 -20.11 9.63
N ALA A 166 -9.62 -19.85 8.99
CA ALA A 166 -8.38 -20.57 9.29
C ALA A 166 -7.90 -20.34 10.72
N GLN A 167 -8.02 -19.10 11.21
CA GLN A 167 -7.65 -18.74 12.58
C GLN A 167 -8.60 -19.38 13.60
N GLN A 168 -9.91 -19.32 13.35
CA GLN A 168 -10.92 -19.96 14.19
C GLN A 168 -10.73 -21.49 14.28
N ALA A 169 -10.37 -22.15 13.18
CA ALA A 169 -10.04 -23.58 13.19
C ALA A 169 -8.82 -23.89 14.07
N GLY A 170 -7.78 -23.06 13.99
CA GLY A 170 -6.59 -23.14 14.84
C GLY A 170 -6.92 -22.99 16.32
N ASP A 171 -7.72 -21.99 16.67
CA ASP A 171 -8.14 -21.72 18.05
C ASP A 171 -8.98 -22.87 18.64
N LEU A 172 -9.89 -23.45 17.84
CA LEU A 172 -10.67 -24.61 18.23
C LEU A 172 -9.77 -25.83 18.48
N ALA A 173 -8.82 -26.09 17.60
CA ALA A 173 -7.86 -27.19 17.78
C ALA A 173 -6.97 -26.98 19.02
N ALA A 174 -6.50 -25.76 19.26
CA ALA A 174 -5.62 -25.42 20.37
C ALA A 174 -6.29 -25.65 21.74
N ARG A 175 -7.57 -25.28 21.86
CA ARG A 175 -8.35 -25.49 23.09
C ARG A 175 -8.52 -26.97 23.45
N LEU A 176 -8.53 -27.86 22.46
CA LEU A 176 -8.72 -29.29 22.66
C LEU A 176 -7.43 -30.08 22.86
N VAL A 177 -6.30 -29.61 22.31
CA VAL A 177 -4.98 -30.25 22.47
C VAL A 177 -4.22 -29.72 23.69
N GLY A 178 -4.73 -28.66 24.33
CA GLY A 178 -4.19 -28.09 25.57
C GLY A 178 -3.04 -27.11 25.35
N GLY A 179 -2.99 -26.45 24.19
CA GLY A 179 -1.99 -25.43 23.87
C GLY A 179 -1.85 -25.17 22.36
N THR A 180 -1.49 -23.94 22.02
CA THR A 180 -1.22 -23.50 20.63
C THR A 180 0.02 -24.16 20.04
N ASP A 181 1.01 -24.50 20.88
CA ASP A 181 2.29 -25.06 20.46
C ASP A 181 2.18 -26.48 19.90
N LYS A 182 1.04 -27.15 20.15
CA LYS A 182 0.74 -28.50 19.67
C LYS A 182 -0.16 -28.50 18.43
N VAL A 183 -0.43 -27.34 17.82
CA VAL A 183 -1.26 -27.21 16.62
C VAL A 183 -0.42 -26.70 15.47
N VAL A 184 -0.31 -27.50 14.41
CA VAL A 184 0.29 -27.08 13.15
C VAL A 184 -0.83 -26.70 12.18
N ASN A 185 -0.95 -25.41 11.89
CA ASN A 185 -1.93 -24.92 10.91
C ASN A 185 -1.35 -24.96 9.51
N SER A 186 -1.85 -25.86 8.66
CA SER A 186 -1.51 -25.98 7.24
C SER A 186 -2.74 -25.82 6.36
N ILE A 187 -3.74 -25.05 6.81
CA ILE A 187 -4.92 -24.71 6.04
C ILE A 187 -4.53 -23.71 4.95
N VAL A 188 -4.96 -23.98 3.72
CA VAL A 188 -4.77 -23.07 2.58
C VAL A 188 -6.02 -22.20 2.41
N VAL A 189 -5.86 -20.87 2.42
CA VAL A 189 -6.97 -19.95 2.11
C VAL A 189 -7.19 -19.95 0.59
N LYS A 190 -8.37 -20.40 0.15
CA LYS A 190 -8.81 -20.41 -1.25
C LYS A 190 -9.13 -18.99 -1.69
N GLY A 191 -8.43 -18.54 -2.73
CA GLY A 191 -8.61 -17.19 -3.27
C GLY A 191 -7.90 -16.17 -2.37
N ARG A 192 -6.85 -15.53 -2.91
CA ARG A 192 -6.37 -14.30 -2.30
C ARG A 192 -7.32 -13.22 -2.78
N ASP A 193 -8.33 -12.92 -1.99
CA ASP A 193 -9.19 -11.78 -2.28
C ASP A 193 -8.32 -10.52 -2.27
N GLN A 194 -8.23 -9.90 -3.45
CA GLN A 194 -7.56 -8.62 -3.61
C GLN A 194 -8.60 -7.54 -3.53
N VAL A 195 -8.31 -6.49 -2.77
CA VAL A 195 -9.16 -5.33 -2.62
C VAL A 195 -8.45 -4.14 -3.24
N MET A 196 -9.06 -3.53 -4.24
CA MET A 196 -8.68 -2.24 -4.77
C MET A 196 -9.46 -1.16 -4.03
N LEU A 197 -8.75 -0.23 -3.41
CA LEU A 197 -9.35 0.95 -2.80
C LEU A 197 -9.21 2.13 -3.77
N LYS A 198 -10.35 2.75 -4.11
CA LYS A 198 -10.40 4.06 -4.76
C LYS A 198 -10.74 5.11 -3.70
N VAL A 199 -9.87 6.08 -3.49
CA VAL A 199 -10.17 7.26 -2.67
C VAL A 199 -10.35 8.46 -3.58
N ASN A 200 -11.31 9.32 -3.28
CA ASN A 200 -11.49 10.60 -3.94
C ASN A 200 -11.45 11.70 -2.89
N VAL A 201 -10.44 12.56 -2.96
CA VAL A 201 -10.31 13.76 -2.14
C VAL A 201 -10.65 14.95 -3.03
N SER A 202 -11.81 15.55 -2.78
CA SER A 202 -12.29 16.72 -3.50
C SER A 202 -12.33 17.92 -2.57
N GLU A 203 -11.68 19.01 -2.95
CA GLU A 203 -11.73 20.29 -2.25
C GLU A 203 -12.12 21.41 -3.21
N VAL A 204 -12.97 22.30 -2.73
CA VAL A 204 -13.32 23.56 -3.39
C VAL A 204 -13.01 24.70 -2.43
N ARG A 205 -12.21 25.66 -2.88
CA ARG A 205 -11.94 26.91 -2.17
C ARG A 205 -12.49 28.08 -2.96
N ARG A 206 -13.16 29.00 -2.29
CA ARG A 206 -13.68 30.24 -2.86
C ARG A 206 -13.20 31.41 -2.02
N ASP A 207 -12.53 32.36 -2.65
CA ASP A 207 -12.02 33.55 -2.01
C ASP A 207 -12.68 34.77 -2.67
N ILE A 208 -13.44 35.55 -1.91
CA ILE A 208 -14.13 36.75 -2.39
C ILE A 208 -13.61 37.94 -1.60
N ILE A 209 -13.03 38.92 -2.31
CA ILE A 209 -12.53 40.16 -1.72
C ILE A 209 -13.24 41.33 -2.40
N LYS A 210 -13.88 42.18 -1.60
CA LYS A 210 -14.55 43.41 -2.06
C LYS A 210 -13.99 44.58 -1.28
N GLN A 211 -13.45 45.56 -2.00
CA GLN A 211 -12.81 46.73 -1.46
C GLN A 211 -13.42 47.98 -2.06
N MET A 212 -13.97 48.84 -1.22
CA MET A 212 -14.41 50.18 -1.58
C MET A 212 -13.70 51.15 -0.63
N GLY A 213 -12.90 52.05 -1.17
CA GLY A 213 -12.08 52.99 -0.42
C GLY A 213 -12.26 54.41 -0.90
N VAL A 214 -12.30 55.35 0.03
CA VAL A 214 -12.16 56.78 -0.26
C VAL A 214 -11.01 57.30 0.58
N ASP A 215 -9.94 57.74 -0.07
CA ASP A 215 -8.89 58.50 0.60
C ASP A 215 -9.18 59.98 0.43
N LEU A 216 -9.16 60.73 1.53
CA LEU A 216 -9.33 62.19 1.50
C LEU A 216 -8.09 62.83 2.10
N SER A 217 -7.44 63.69 1.33
CA SER A 217 -6.35 64.52 1.81
C SER A 217 -6.68 65.98 1.57
N ALA A 218 -6.49 66.82 2.58
CA ALA A 218 -6.66 68.26 2.45
C ALA A 218 -5.47 68.98 3.08
N SER A 219 -4.94 69.98 2.38
CA SER A 219 -3.88 70.84 2.90
C SER A 219 -4.38 72.27 2.95
N MET A 220 -4.30 72.86 4.15
CA MET A 220 -4.69 74.23 4.44
C MET A 220 -3.46 75.03 4.83
N ASN A 221 -3.21 76.12 4.11
CA ASN A 221 -2.15 77.06 4.42
C ASN A 221 -2.78 78.29 5.09
N TYR A 222 -2.40 78.57 6.33
CA TYR A 222 -2.79 79.80 7.04
C TYR A 222 -1.53 80.52 7.52
N GLY A 223 -1.12 81.56 6.77
CA GLY A 223 0.16 82.24 7.00
C GLY A 223 1.34 81.31 6.71
N THR A 224 2.19 81.07 7.72
CA THR A 224 3.32 80.12 7.68
C THR A 224 2.97 78.72 8.22
N ALA A 225 1.76 78.53 8.76
CA ALA A 225 1.31 77.25 9.31
C ALA A 225 0.58 76.42 8.24
N ILE A 226 0.99 75.15 8.11
CA ILE A 226 0.38 74.18 7.21
C ILE A 226 -0.37 73.15 8.05
N VAL A 227 -1.69 73.08 7.89
CA VAL A 227 -2.55 72.05 8.52
C VAL A 227 -2.90 71.02 7.46
N ASN A 228 -2.49 69.77 7.69
CA ASN A 228 -2.78 68.66 6.80
C ASN A 228 -3.81 67.73 7.43
N PHE A 229 -4.87 67.44 6.68
CA PHE A 229 -5.81 66.36 6.96
C PHE A 229 -5.47 65.22 6.01
N ASN A 230 -5.28 64.02 6.55
CA ASN A 230 -5.07 62.84 5.74
C ASN A 230 -5.89 61.70 6.33
N ASN A 231 -6.88 61.26 5.57
CA ASN A 231 -7.63 60.05 5.82
C ASN A 231 -7.22 59.08 4.71
N SER A 232 -6.31 58.17 5.04
CA SER A 232 -5.93 57.07 4.16
C SER A 232 -6.62 55.81 4.66
N ASN A 233 -7.21 55.05 3.74
CA ASN A 233 -7.78 53.75 4.04
C ASN A 233 -6.72 52.66 3.80
N PRO A 234 -6.20 52.02 4.85
CA PRO A 234 -5.23 50.93 4.70
C PRO A 234 -5.86 49.59 4.28
N PHE A 235 -7.19 49.51 4.12
CA PHE A 235 -7.94 48.25 3.89
C PHE A 235 -7.61 47.21 4.97
N THR A 236 -8.06 47.45 6.20
CA THR A 236 -7.59 46.70 7.39
C THR A 236 -7.98 45.22 7.42
N ALA A 237 -8.91 44.74 6.58
CA ALA A 237 -9.31 43.33 6.57
C ALA A 237 -8.34 42.47 5.72
N TYR A 238 -7.89 42.98 4.57
CA TYR A 238 -6.89 42.33 3.71
C TYR A 238 -5.45 42.87 3.91
N GLY A 239 -5.32 44.05 4.51
CA GLY A 239 -4.06 44.73 4.86
C GLY A 239 -3.37 45.47 3.71
N ARG A 240 -4.00 45.54 2.53
CA ARG A 240 -3.49 46.23 1.33
C ARG A 240 -4.59 46.40 0.27
N PRO A 241 -4.45 47.35 -0.67
CA PRO A 241 -5.30 47.41 -1.87
C PRO A 241 -5.05 46.20 -2.79
N LEU A 242 -6.12 45.70 -3.43
CA LEU A 242 -6.06 44.61 -4.41
C LEU A 242 -5.17 44.93 -5.63
N VAL A 243 -5.25 46.17 -6.13
CA VAL A 243 -4.45 46.66 -7.26
C VAL A 243 -3.82 47.98 -6.84
N SER A 244 -2.49 48.04 -6.87
CA SER A 244 -1.74 49.29 -6.68
C SER A 244 -2.12 50.28 -7.79
N ASP A 245 -2.44 51.52 -7.41
CA ASP A 245 -2.79 52.65 -8.29
C ASP A 245 -4.15 52.59 -9.01
N ASN A 246 -5.04 51.65 -8.64
CA ASN A 246 -6.43 51.68 -9.09
C ASN A 246 -7.24 52.69 -8.28
N GLY A 247 -7.13 53.98 -8.63
CA GLY A 247 -7.87 55.05 -7.97
C GLY A 247 -8.23 56.19 -8.91
N LEU A 248 -9.47 56.65 -8.82
CA LEU A 248 -9.93 57.89 -9.45
C LEU A 248 -9.62 59.05 -8.50
N THR A 249 -8.61 59.84 -8.86
CA THR A 249 -8.19 61.00 -8.07
C THR A 249 -8.78 62.29 -8.63
N ALA A 250 -9.53 63.02 -7.81
CA ALA A 250 -10.01 64.36 -8.10
C ALA A 250 -9.35 65.35 -7.13
N ALA A 251 -8.73 66.41 -7.65
CA ALA A 251 -8.13 67.46 -6.86
C ALA A 251 -8.84 68.80 -7.14
N ALA A 252 -9.40 69.41 -6.10
CA ALA A 252 -9.92 70.77 -6.16
C ALA A 252 -8.83 71.74 -5.68
N ILE A 253 -8.27 72.51 -6.63
CA ILE A 253 -7.30 73.56 -6.36
C ILE A 253 -8.00 74.91 -6.55
N THR A 254 -8.34 75.57 -5.45
CA THR A 254 -8.97 76.89 -5.46
C THR A 254 -8.06 77.90 -4.77
N LYS A 255 -7.71 78.99 -5.47
CA LYS A 255 -6.81 80.03 -4.96
C LYS A 255 -7.39 80.66 -3.68
N GLY A 256 -6.73 80.45 -2.54
CA GLY A 256 -7.15 80.96 -1.22
C GLY A 256 -8.03 80.01 -0.39
N LEU A 257 -8.33 78.80 -0.88
CA LEU A 257 -9.07 77.75 -0.16
C LEU A 257 -8.18 76.51 0.07
N PRO A 258 -8.55 75.61 1.02
CA PRO A 258 -7.94 74.30 1.15
C PRO A 258 -7.81 73.59 -0.20
N THR A 259 -6.64 73.06 -0.52
CA THR A 259 -6.52 72.08 -1.60
C THR A 259 -7.08 70.77 -1.07
N VAL A 260 -8.12 70.24 -1.70
CA VAL A 260 -8.74 68.96 -1.33
C VAL A 260 -8.54 67.95 -2.45
N THR A 261 -7.91 66.84 -2.14
CA THR A 261 -7.71 65.70 -3.04
C THR A 261 -8.47 64.51 -2.50
N ALA A 262 -9.41 64.01 -3.30
CA ALA A 262 -10.18 62.80 -3.01
C ALA A 262 -9.79 61.71 -4.00
N THR A 263 -9.45 60.52 -3.51
CA THR A 263 -9.14 59.34 -4.32
C THR A 263 -10.15 58.26 -4.01
N MET A 264 -10.97 57.89 -4.99
CA MET A 264 -11.91 56.78 -4.86
C MET A 264 -11.30 55.51 -5.45
N ARG A 265 -11.37 54.41 -4.71
CA ARG A 265 -10.96 53.07 -5.15
C ARG A 265 -12.12 52.11 -4.99
N ALA A 266 -12.45 51.36 -6.02
CA ALA A 266 -13.47 50.31 -5.97
C ALA A 266 -12.96 49.09 -6.71
N MET A 267 -12.81 47.99 -6.00
CA MET A 267 -12.17 46.77 -6.48
C MET A 267 -12.94 45.55 -5.96
N GLU A 268 -13.10 44.56 -6.82
CA GLU A 268 -13.64 43.25 -6.46
C GLU A 268 -12.75 42.18 -7.08
N SER A 269 -12.43 41.14 -6.31
CA SER A 269 -11.70 39.97 -6.73
C SER A 269 -12.44 38.72 -6.26
N ALA A 270 -12.65 37.78 -7.16
CA ALA A 270 -13.25 36.48 -6.87
C ALA A 270 -12.34 35.38 -7.43
N GLY A 271 -11.90 34.47 -6.57
CA GLY A 271 -11.09 33.32 -6.92
C GLY A 271 -11.81 32.03 -6.56
N VAL A 272 -11.64 31.01 -7.41
CA VAL A 272 -12.06 29.63 -7.10
C VAL A 272 -10.95 28.67 -7.44
N VAL A 273 -10.67 27.75 -6.52
CA VAL A 273 -9.69 26.67 -6.72
C VAL A 273 -10.36 25.36 -6.42
N ARG A 274 -10.26 24.40 -7.34
CA ARG A 274 -10.72 23.03 -7.15
C ARG A 274 -9.53 22.09 -7.16
N THR A 275 -9.41 21.28 -6.11
CA THR A 275 -8.39 20.24 -6.00
C THR A 275 -9.08 18.88 -6.01
N LEU A 276 -8.65 17.99 -6.90
CA LEU A 276 -9.12 16.60 -6.98
C LEU A 276 -7.92 15.66 -6.94
N ALA A 277 -7.88 14.77 -5.95
CA ALA A 277 -6.92 13.68 -5.89
C ALA A 277 -7.66 12.34 -5.85
N GLU A 278 -7.33 11.45 -6.79
CA GLU A 278 -7.92 10.11 -6.88
C GLU A 278 -6.86 8.99 -6.76
N PRO A 279 -6.26 8.75 -5.57
CA PRO A 279 -5.33 7.63 -5.43
C PRO A 279 -6.09 6.30 -5.47
N ASN A 280 -5.50 5.33 -6.17
CA ASN A 280 -5.96 3.96 -6.26
C ASN A 280 -4.83 3.00 -5.87
N LEU A 281 -5.13 2.02 -5.02
CA LEU A 281 -4.16 1.02 -4.59
C LEU A 281 -4.85 -0.33 -4.36
N THR A 282 -4.20 -1.42 -4.74
CA THR A 282 -4.70 -2.79 -4.53
C THR A 282 -3.85 -3.50 -3.49
N ALA A 283 -4.49 -4.19 -2.55
CA ALA A 283 -3.85 -4.95 -1.49
C ALA A 283 -4.53 -6.31 -1.32
N ILE A 284 -3.83 -7.25 -0.69
CA ILE A 284 -4.42 -8.54 -0.29
C ILE A 284 -5.19 -8.33 1.01
N SER A 285 -6.31 -9.05 1.18
CA SER A 285 -7.03 -9.09 2.46
C SER A 285 -6.10 -9.47 3.63
N GLY A 286 -6.06 -8.61 4.64
CA GLY A 286 -5.24 -8.73 5.84
C GLY A 286 -3.89 -8.01 5.77
N GLU A 287 -3.46 -7.57 4.59
CA GLU A 287 -2.12 -6.99 4.38
C GLU A 287 -2.20 -5.48 4.19
N SER A 288 -1.30 -4.73 4.85
CA SER A 288 -1.23 -3.27 4.68
C SER A 288 -0.55 -2.92 3.36
N ALA A 289 -1.08 -1.92 2.65
CA ALA A 289 -0.45 -1.36 1.47
C ALA A 289 -0.34 0.16 1.57
N THR A 290 0.77 0.69 1.06
CA THR A 290 1.07 2.12 1.08
C THR A 290 1.37 2.61 -0.33
N PHE A 291 0.75 3.73 -0.71
CA PHE A 291 1.00 4.45 -1.95
C PHE A 291 1.40 5.88 -1.62
N ILE A 292 2.51 6.34 -2.19
CA ILE A 292 3.02 7.69 -2.01
C ILE A 292 3.28 8.26 -3.40
N ALA A 293 2.68 9.40 -3.70
CA ALA A 293 2.89 10.14 -4.94
C ALA A 293 3.11 11.61 -4.59
N GLY A 294 4.32 12.11 -4.80
CA GLY A 294 4.70 13.41 -4.32
C GLY A 294 6.17 13.71 -4.52
N GLY A 295 6.63 14.80 -3.91
CA GLY A 295 8.02 15.23 -3.96
C GLY A 295 8.57 15.51 -2.57
N GLU A 296 9.84 15.90 -2.53
CA GLU A 296 10.48 16.45 -1.35
C GLU A 296 10.86 17.90 -1.65
N PHE A 297 10.60 18.82 -0.73
CA PHE A 297 11.11 20.19 -0.83
C PHE A 297 12.15 20.45 0.27
N PRO A 298 13.24 21.16 -0.08
CA PRO A 298 14.30 21.48 0.87
C PRO A 298 13.88 22.62 1.80
N VAL A 299 14.06 22.43 3.11
CA VAL A 299 13.84 23.42 4.17
C VAL A 299 15.17 23.71 4.86
N PRO A 300 15.60 24.97 5.01
CA PRO A 300 16.77 25.31 5.82
C PRO A 300 16.57 24.88 7.28
N ALA A 301 17.42 23.99 7.79
CA ALA A 301 17.37 23.43 9.14
C ALA A 301 18.37 24.09 10.12
N GLY A 302 19.01 25.18 9.70
CA GLY A 302 20.00 25.94 10.47
C GLY A 302 21.36 26.00 9.79
N TYR A 303 22.38 26.41 10.55
CA TYR A 303 23.77 26.50 10.10
C TYR A 303 24.64 25.57 10.94
N SER A 304 25.54 24.85 10.28
CA SER A 304 26.63 24.14 10.94
C SER A 304 27.92 24.93 10.69
N CYS A 305 28.49 25.49 11.76
CA CYS A 305 29.73 26.24 11.70
C CYS A 305 30.88 25.37 12.19
N ASP A 306 31.94 25.27 11.40
CA ASP A 306 33.18 24.63 11.83
C ASP A 306 33.87 25.54 12.89
N PRO A 307 34.14 25.02 14.11
CA PRO A 307 34.74 25.81 15.19
C PRO A 307 36.17 26.27 14.89
N VAL A 308 36.86 25.70 13.90
CA VAL A 308 38.23 26.06 13.55
C VAL A 308 38.26 27.08 12.41
N THR A 309 37.58 26.78 11.30
CA THR A 309 37.60 27.62 10.09
C THR A 309 36.58 28.76 10.10
N HIS A 310 35.65 28.77 11.08
CA HIS A 310 34.56 29.75 11.20
C HIS A 310 33.66 29.84 9.94
N VAL A 311 33.72 28.84 9.06
CA VAL A 311 32.84 28.75 7.89
C VAL A 311 31.54 28.07 8.30
N CYS A 312 30.42 28.75 8.08
CA CYS A 312 29.09 28.22 8.34
C CYS A 312 28.45 27.72 7.05
N THR A 313 28.00 26.47 7.04
CA THR A 313 27.25 25.86 5.93
C THR A 313 25.78 25.71 6.30
N THR A 314 24.87 25.94 5.36
CA THR A 314 23.43 25.74 5.56
C THR A 314 23.11 24.25 5.60
N GLN A 315 22.45 23.81 6.66
CA GLN A 315 21.89 22.46 6.73
C GLN A 315 20.54 22.46 6.03
N ILE A 316 20.32 21.51 5.10
CA ILE A 316 19.08 21.37 4.35
C ILE A 316 18.35 20.11 4.82
N SER A 317 17.11 20.25 5.27
CA SER A 317 16.22 19.13 5.62
C SER A 317 15.14 18.99 4.55
N TYR A 318 15.01 17.80 3.98
CA TYR A 318 13.96 17.51 3.00
C TYR A 318 12.65 17.14 3.69
N LYS A 319 11.56 17.79 3.29
CA LYS A 319 10.20 17.49 3.76
C LYS A 319 9.36 16.97 2.60
N LYS A 320 8.72 15.82 2.81
CA LYS A 320 7.83 15.18 1.84
C LYS A 320 6.50 15.93 1.75
N PHE A 321 5.98 16.05 0.53
CA PHE A 321 4.62 16.53 0.27
C PHE A 321 4.02 15.74 -0.89
N GLY A 322 2.71 15.83 -1.09
CA GLY A 322 1.93 15.08 -2.08
C GLY A 322 0.85 14.22 -1.42
N ILE A 323 0.49 13.15 -2.10
CA ILE A 323 -0.56 12.21 -1.71
C ILE A 323 0.08 10.99 -1.04
N SER A 324 -0.43 10.60 0.11
CA SER A 324 -0.08 9.36 0.80
C SER A 324 -1.36 8.62 1.17
N LEU A 325 -1.47 7.36 0.76
CA LEU A 325 -2.56 6.47 1.07
C LEU A 325 -1.98 5.22 1.73
N ASN A 326 -2.35 4.96 2.97
CA ASN A 326 -2.09 3.71 3.65
C ASN A 326 -3.44 3.06 3.95
N PHE A 327 -3.62 1.80 3.55
CA PHE A 327 -4.82 1.06 3.92
C PHE A 327 -4.55 -0.42 4.18
N THR A 328 -5.40 -1.01 5.03
CA THR A 328 -5.43 -2.44 5.32
C THR A 328 -6.86 -2.94 5.14
N PRO A 329 -7.15 -3.72 4.08
CA PRO A 329 -8.47 -4.28 3.86
C PRO A 329 -8.62 -5.65 4.53
N VAL A 330 -9.80 -5.98 5.04
CA VAL A 330 -10.15 -7.33 5.51
C VAL A 330 -11.52 -7.69 4.94
N VAL A 331 -11.58 -8.74 4.14
CA VAL A 331 -12.84 -9.26 3.60
C VAL A 331 -13.53 -10.11 4.67
N LEU A 332 -14.77 -9.75 4.99
CA LEU A 332 -15.61 -10.40 5.98
C LEU A 332 -16.58 -11.39 5.33
N SER A 333 -17.10 -12.32 6.12
CA SER A 333 -18.30 -13.09 5.76
C SER A 333 -19.44 -12.10 5.49
N GLU A 334 -20.25 -12.34 4.44
CA GLU A 334 -21.31 -11.45 3.92
C GLU A 334 -20.87 -10.44 2.85
N GLY A 335 -19.63 -10.54 2.34
CA GLY A 335 -19.17 -9.72 1.20
C GLY A 335 -18.94 -8.24 1.53
N ARG A 336 -18.90 -7.91 2.84
CA ARG A 336 -18.46 -6.63 3.35
C ARG A 336 -16.95 -6.60 3.53
N ILE A 337 -16.39 -5.40 3.46
CA ILE A 337 -14.96 -5.17 3.56
C ILE A 337 -14.74 -4.21 4.71
N SER A 338 -14.06 -4.67 5.75
CA SER A 338 -13.54 -3.80 6.79
C SER A 338 -12.25 -3.16 6.28
N LEU A 339 -12.15 -1.85 6.40
CA LEU A 339 -11.04 -1.06 5.90
C LEU A 339 -10.49 -0.22 7.04
N ARG A 340 -9.20 -0.32 7.33
CA ARG A 340 -8.46 0.74 8.02
C ARG A 340 -7.83 1.62 6.95
N VAL A 341 -8.20 2.90 6.90
CA VAL A 341 -7.73 3.84 5.87
C VAL A 341 -7.10 5.05 6.53
N MET A 342 -5.91 5.41 6.07
CA MET A 342 -5.20 6.63 6.41
C MET A 342 -4.83 7.34 5.10
N THR A 343 -5.45 8.49 4.88
CA THR A 343 -5.21 9.31 3.68
C THR A 343 -4.63 10.65 4.09
N GLU A 344 -3.60 11.08 3.37
CA GLU A 344 -2.97 12.38 3.50
C GLU A 344 -2.81 13.02 2.12
N VAL A 345 -3.25 14.27 1.99
CA VAL A 345 -2.99 15.11 0.82
C VAL A 345 -2.31 16.37 1.30
N SER A 346 -1.13 16.63 0.75
CA SER A 346 -0.32 17.79 1.10
C SER A 346 0.12 18.53 -0.16
N GLU A 347 0.05 19.85 -0.09
CA GLU A 347 0.45 20.76 -1.16
C GLU A 347 1.35 21.85 -0.57
N LEU A 348 2.26 22.37 -1.40
CA LEU A 348 2.98 23.58 -1.04
C LEU A 348 2.01 24.77 -1.02
N SER A 349 2.05 25.55 0.05
CA SER A 349 1.29 26.80 0.16
C SER A 349 2.22 27.95 0.51
N ASN A 350 1.87 29.14 0.04
CA ASN A 350 2.51 30.38 0.48
C ASN A 350 1.82 30.97 1.72
N ASP A 351 0.72 30.38 2.18
CA ASP A 351 0.07 30.76 3.43
C ASP A 351 1.02 30.47 4.60
N ASN A 352 1.27 31.46 5.46
CA ASN A 352 2.27 31.37 6.54
C ASN A 352 3.70 31.05 6.06
N ALA A 353 4.05 31.43 4.82
CA ALA A 353 5.44 31.33 4.34
C ALA A 353 6.37 32.27 5.10
N ILE A 354 7.63 31.86 5.26
CA ILE A 354 8.67 32.67 5.89
C ILE A 354 9.53 33.30 4.81
N THR A 355 9.61 34.63 4.78
CA THR A 355 10.52 35.37 3.90
C THR A 355 11.81 35.69 4.65
N LEU A 356 12.90 35.01 4.29
CA LEU A 356 14.23 35.28 4.80
C LEU A 356 14.88 36.35 3.92
N ASN A 357 15.13 37.53 4.49
CA ASN A 357 15.82 38.61 3.78
C ASN A 357 17.30 38.61 4.19
N GLN A 358 18.21 38.33 3.25
CA GLN A 358 19.65 38.39 3.48
C GLN A 358 20.34 39.13 2.31
N ALA A 359 21.09 40.20 2.64
CA ALA A 359 21.94 40.95 1.70
C ALA A 359 21.27 41.40 0.38
N GLY A 360 19.99 41.77 0.42
CA GLY A 360 19.23 42.22 -0.75
C GLY A 360 18.52 41.12 -1.54
N ASN A 361 18.73 39.84 -1.21
CA ASN A 361 17.96 38.72 -1.75
C ASN A 361 16.89 38.27 -0.74
N SER A 362 15.67 38.07 -1.23
CA SER A 362 14.55 37.52 -0.46
C SER A 362 14.35 36.06 -0.84
N LEU A 363 14.53 35.14 0.13
CA LEU A 363 14.22 33.73 -0.02
C LEU A 363 12.89 33.44 0.68
N THR A 364 11.86 33.10 -0.08
CA THR A 364 10.57 32.68 0.48
C THR A 364 10.58 31.17 0.66
N VAL A 365 10.46 30.71 1.90
CA VAL A 365 10.28 29.30 2.23
C VAL A 365 8.77 29.04 2.36
N PRO A 366 8.17 28.26 1.44
CA PRO A 366 6.74 27.95 1.48
C PRO A 366 6.43 27.04 2.67
N SER A 367 5.17 27.06 3.11
CA SER A 367 4.63 26.11 4.08
C SER A 367 4.03 24.89 3.38
N ILE A 368 3.66 23.88 4.18
CA ILE A 368 2.88 22.73 3.69
C ILE A 368 1.47 22.84 4.25
N LYS A 369 0.47 22.79 3.38
CA LYS A 369 -0.91 22.61 3.79
C LYS A 369 -1.25 21.12 3.69
N THR A 370 -1.44 20.47 4.84
CA THR A 370 -1.72 19.03 4.94
C THR A 370 -3.17 18.78 5.33
N ARG A 371 -3.81 17.84 4.64
CA ARG A 371 -5.15 17.31 4.94
C ARG A 371 -4.99 15.83 5.25
N ARG A 372 -5.35 15.41 6.46
CA ARG A 372 -5.17 14.03 6.91
C ARG A 372 -6.46 13.51 7.54
N ALA A 373 -6.83 12.30 7.19
CA ALA A 373 -7.91 11.55 7.83
C ALA A 373 -7.46 10.11 8.07
N GLU A 374 -7.77 9.56 9.25
CA GLU A 374 -7.56 8.16 9.60
C GLU A 374 -8.84 7.62 10.25
N THR A 375 -9.36 6.51 9.74
CA THR A 375 -10.54 5.86 10.32
C THR A 375 -10.64 4.39 9.90
N THR A 376 -11.53 3.67 10.55
CA THR A 376 -11.92 2.30 10.20
C THR A 376 -13.38 2.28 9.74
N LEU A 377 -13.66 1.73 8.57
CA LEU A 377 -14.98 1.72 7.95
C LEU A 377 -15.32 0.32 7.46
N GLU A 378 -16.61 -0.01 7.43
CA GLU A 378 -17.09 -1.28 6.87
C GLU A 378 -18.06 -0.99 5.72
N ILE A 379 -17.69 -1.42 4.52
CA ILE A 379 -18.38 -1.04 3.28
C ILE A 379 -18.55 -2.29 2.39
N PRO A 380 -19.70 -2.49 1.72
CA PRO A 380 -19.83 -3.54 0.71
C PRO A 380 -18.94 -3.27 -0.51
N SER A 381 -18.59 -4.32 -1.26
CA SER A 381 -17.84 -4.14 -2.51
C SER A 381 -18.59 -3.26 -3.51
N GLY A 382 -17.93 -2.24 -4.05
CA GLY A 382 -18.50 -1.23 -4.94
C GLY A 382 -19.32 -0.14 -4.24
N GLY A 383 -19.58 -0.26 -2.93
CA GLY A 383 -20.23 0.79 -2.16
C GLY A 383 -19.28 1.97 -1.91
N SER A 384 -19.82 3.19 -1.88
CA SER A 384 -19.05 4.40 -1.56
C SER A 384 -19.49 4.98 -0.22
N MET A 385 -18.56 5.49 0.56
CA MET A 385 -18.84 6.17 1.83
C MET A 385 -17.95 7.41 1.97
N ALA A 386 -18.52 8.50 2.47
CA ALA A 386 -17.74 9.66 2.87
C ALA A 386 -16.99 9.34 4.18
N MET A 387 -15.67 9.36 4.12
CA MET A 387 -14.77 9.16 5.25
C MET A 387 -14.68 10.41 6.13
N ALA A 388 -14.62 11.58 5.49
CA ALA A 388 -14.44 12.86 6.15
C ALA A 388 -15.07 13.98 5.30
N GLY A 389 -15.53 15.03 5.98
CA GLY A 389 -16.01 16.25 5.37
C GLY A 389 -15.64 17.46 6.21
N LEU A 390 -15.38 18.60 5.58
CA LEU A 390 -15.14 19.88 6.25
C LEU A 390 -15.76 20.99 5.42
N ILE A 391 -16.52 21.87 6.07
CA ILE A 391 -16.93 23.16 5.53
C ILE A 391 -16.36 24.21 6.48
N ALA A 392 -15.53 25.10 5.96
CA ALA A 392 -14.92 26.19 6.71
C ALA A 392 -15.22 27.50 6.00
N GLU A 393 -15.77 28.46 6.73
CA GLU A 393 -16.06 29.80 6.23
C GLU A 393 -15.44 30.83 7.17
N GLN A 394 -14.75 31.81 6.60
CA GLN A 394 -14.17 32.93 7.32
C GLN A 394 -14.53 34.23 6.61
N THR A 395 -15.42 34.99 7.26
CA THR A 395 -15.79 36.34 6.81
C THR A 395 -15.08 37.38 7.68
N LYS A 396 -14.46 38.37 7.03
CA LYS A 396 -13.90 39.56 7.67
C LYS A 396 -14.49 40.79 7.00
N GLN A 397 -14.99 41.71 7.80
CA GLN A 397 -15.50 42.98 7.33
C GLN A 397 -14.93 44.10 8.18
N ALA A 398 -14.42 45.13 7.53
CA ALA A 398 -13.93 46.34 8.17
C ALA A 398 -14.56 47.56 7.49
N VAL A 399 -14.96 48.55 8.30
CA VAL A 399 -15.46 49.83 7.83
C VAL A 399 -14.63 50.92 8.48
N ASN A 400 -14.01 51.77 7.67
CA ASN A 400 -13.15 52.85 8.11
C ASN A 400 -13.66 54.16 7.50
N GLY A 401 -14.00 55.15 8.31
CA GLY A 401 -14.57 56.40 7.80
C GLY A 401 -14.24 57.60 8.67
N LEU A 402 -14.62 58.77 8.19
CA LEU A 402 -14.54 60.02 8.95
C LEU A 402 -15.66 60.05 9.99
N PRO A 403 -15.34 60.18 11.30
CA PRO A 403 -16.36 60.17 12.34
C PRO A 403 -17.36 61.30 12.11
N GLY A 404 -18.65 60.96 12.17
CA GLY A 404 -19.76 61.88 11.98
C GLY A 404 -20.27 61.91 10.53
N LEU A 405 -19.38 62.09 9.56
CA LEU A 405 -19.76 62.13 8.13
C LEU A 405 -20.08 60.74 7.56
N ASP A 406 -19.48 59.68 8.11
CA ASP A 406 -19.71 58.29 7.74
C ASP A 406 -21.15 57.79 8.00
N SER A 407 -21.83 58.42 8.95
CA SER A 407 -23.19 58.08 9.40
C SER A 407 -24.31 58.80 8.65
N LEU A 408 -23.99 59.74 7.75
CA LEU A 408 -24.99 60.49 7.00
C LEU A 408 -25.82 59.57 6.07
N PRO A 409 -27.15 59.72 6.02
CA PRO A 409 -27.98 58.97 5.09
C PRO A 409 -27.60 59.34 3.65
N ILE A 410 -27.52 58.34 2.77
CA ILE A 410 -27.19 58.46 1.34
C ILE A 410 -25.73 58.87 1.08
N LEU A 411 -25.23 59.92 1.74
CA LEU A 411 -23.90 60.51 1.52
C LEU A 411 -22.78 59.85 2.34
N GLY A 412 -23.09 59.13 3.41
CA GLY A 412 -22.08 58.52 4.28
C GLY A 412 -21.19 57.49 3.56
N ALA A 413 -21.67 56.90 2.46
CA ALA A 413 -20.88 56.01 1.60
C ALA A 413 -19.68 56.72 0.93
N LEU A 414 -19.73 58.04 0.74
CA LEU A 414 -18.62 58.83 0.19
C LEU A 414 -17.54 59.15 1.23
N PHE A 415 -17.84 58.97 2.52
CA PHE A 415 -16.95 59.30 3.64
C PHE A 415 -16.52 58.07 4.45
N ARG A 416 -16.88 56.87 3.98
CA ARG A 416 -16.49 55.59 4.58
C ARG A 416 -16.00 54.63 3.51
N SER A 417 -15.01 53.86 3.90
CA SER A 417 -14.44 52.75 3.16
C SER A 417 -14.92 51.44 3.76
N GLN A 418 -15.15 50.45 2.91
CA GLN A 418 -15.55 49.09 3.28
C GLN A 418 -14.56 48.10 2.68
N ASP A 419 -14.05 47.20 3.51
CA ASP A 419 -13.20 46.08 3.13
C ASP A 419 -13.90 44.80 3.58
N TYR A 420 -14.14 43.89 2.64
CA TYR A 420 -14.87 42.64 2.86
C TYR A 420 -14.07 41.49 2.26
N VAL A 421 -13.81 40.47 3.06
CA VAL A 421 -13.09 39.25 2.68
C VAL A 421 -13.93 38.07 3.12
N ASN A 422 -14.25 37.16 2.20
CA ASN A 422 -14.91 35.89 2.52
C ASN A 422 -14.13 34.73 1.92
N ASN A 423 -13.61 33.86 2.78
CA ASN A 423 -12.88 32.66 2.39
C ASN A 423 -13.72 31.44 2.77
N GLN A 424 -14.08 30.63 1.79
CA GLN A 424 -14.85 29.40 1.97
C GLN A 424 -14.01 28.20 1.50
N THR A 425 -14.00 27.13 2.27
CA THR A 425 -13.34 25.86 1.92
C THR A 425 -14.28 24.71 2.20
N GLU A 426 -14.53 23.88 1.19
CA GLU A 426 -15.31 22.66 1.27
C GLU A 426 -14.41 21.49 0.89
N LEU A 427 -14.30 20.48 1.76
CA LEU A 427 -13.49 19.29 1.56
C LEU A 427 -14.37 18.05 1.79
N MET A 428 -14.26 17.07 0.92
CA MET A 428 -14.87 15.75 1.08
C MET A 428 -13.88 14.66 0.67
N VAL A 429 -13.81 13.63 1.50
CA VAL A 429 -13.01 12.42 1.24
C VAL A 429 -13.96 11.24 1.10
N LEU A 430 -14.05 10.66 -0.09
CA LEU A 430 -14.84 9.46 -0.35
C LEU A 430 -13.94 8.23 -0.51
N VAL A 431 -14.41 7.09 -0.04
CA VAL A 431 -13.76 5.79 -0.20
C VAL A 431 -14.70 4.79 -0.85
N THR A 432 -14.16 4.01 -1.78
CA THR A 432 -14.91 2.98 -2.50
C THR A 432 -14.02 1.76 -2.69
N PRO A 433 -14.23 0.66 -1.94
CA PRO A 433 -13.48 -0.57 -2.13
C PRO A 433 -14.10 -1.48 -3.20
N TYR A 434 -13.26 -2.20 -3.92
CA TYR A 434 -13.66 -3.20 -4.92
C TYR A 434 -12.91 -4.50 -4.67
N VAL A 435 -13.59 -5.64 -4.69
CA VAL A 435 -12.91 -6.93 -4.78
C VAL A 435 -12.52 -7.12 -6.25
N VAL A 436 -11.23 -7.27 -6.51
CA VAL A 436 -10.67 -7.34 -7.86
C VAL A 436 -9.92 -8.65 -8.08
N ARG A 437 -9.73 -9.01 -9.34
CA ARG A 437 -8.94 -10.16 -9.76
C ARG A 437 -7.84 -9.69 -10.69
N ALA A 438 -6.69 -10.37 -10.64
CA ALA A 438 -5.62 -10.13 -11.60
C ALA A 438 -6.08 -10.56 -13.01
N VAL A 439 -5.77 -9.72 -13.99
CA VAL A 439 -6.05 -9.94 -15.42
C VAL A 439 -4.74 -10.03 -16.21
N ALA A 440 -4.80 -10.48 -17.47
CA ALA A 440 -3.62 -10.53 -18.32
C ALA A 440 -3.12 -9.11 -18.64
N GLN A 441 -1.81 -8.90 -18.74
CA GLN A 441 -1.22 -7.57 -18.98
C GLN A 441 -1.78 -6.87 -20.23
N LYS A 442 -2.11 -7.63 -21.28
CA LYS A 442 -2.67 -7.10 -22.54
C LYS A 442 -4.07 -6.49 -22.36
N GLU A 443 -4.77 -6.84 -21.30
CA GLU A 443 -6.09 -6.29 -20.95
C GLU A 443 -5.99 -5.03 -20.09
N LEU A 444 -4.78 -4.64 -19.67
CA LEU A 444 -4.53 -3.41 -18.94
C LEU A 444 -4.18 -2.28 -19.92
N SER A 445 -4.92 -1.17 -19.85
CA SER A 445 -4.55 0.07 -20.54
C SER A 445 -3.51 0.81 -19.72
N ARG A 446 -2.37 1.14 -20.34
CA ARG A 446 -1.33 1.95 -19.72
C ARG A 446 -1.51 3.43 -20.08
N PRO A 447 -1.10 4.38 -19.23
CA PRO A 447 -1.17 5.80 -19.56
C PRO A 447 -0.37 6.20 -20.81
N ASP A 448 0.65 5.43 -21.19
CA ASP A 448 1.47 5.62 -22.39
C ASP A 448 0.91 4.92 -23.65
N ASP A 449 -0.18 4.16 -23.54
CA ASP A 449 -0.74 3.46 -24.70
C ASP A 449 -1.29 4.48 -25.73
N GLY A 450 -0.71 4.47 -26.92
CA GLY A 450 -1.03 5.43 -27.98
C GLY A 450 -0.32 6.78 -27.86
N PHE A 451 0.61 6.94 -26.91
CA PHE A 451 1.45 8.14 -26.83
C PHE A 451 2.45 8.17 -28.00
N ALA A 452 2.35 9.22 -28.82
CA ALA A 452 3.32 9.52 -29.87
C ALA A 452 3.74 11.00 -29.74
N PRO A 453 5.02 11.29 -29.45
CA PRO A 453 5.49 12.66 -29.38
C PRO A 453 5.33 13.34 -30.76
N ALA A 454 4.97 14.62 -30.76
CA ALA A 454 4.91 15.39 -32.00
C ALA A 454 6.32 15.55 -32.59
N SER A 455 6.43 15.62 -33.93
CA SER A 455 7.70 15.93 -34.57
C SER A 455 8.09 17.39 -34.35
N ASP A 456 9.38 17.71 -34.36
CA ASP A 456 9.91 19.06 -34.08
C ASP A 456 9.23 20.16 -34.91
N SER A 457 8.89 19.88 -36.18
CA SER A 457 8.16 20.83 -37.03
C SER A 457 6.70 21.04 -36.58
N GLN A 458 6.03 20.01 -36.06
CA GLN A 458 4.66 20.10 -35.56
C GLN A 458 4.62 20.77 -34.18
N SER A 459 5.59 20.48 -33.32
CA SER A 459 5.69 21.14 -32.01
C SER A 459 6.10 22.60 -32.14
N THR A 460 7.04 22.92 -33.04
CA THR A 460 7.55 24.29 -33.22
C THR A 460 6.61 25.18 -34.03
N LEU A 461 5.98 24.66 -35.10
CA LEU A 461 5.12 25.48 -35.98
C LEU A 461 3.64 25.43 -35.61
N LEU A 462 3.15 24.29 -35.09
CA LEU A 462 1.73 24.09 -34.81
C LEU A 462 1.43 24.04 -33.30
N ALA A 463 2.45 24.23 -32.44
CA ALA A 463 2.35 24.12 -30.98
C ALA A 463 1.69 22.79 -30.53
N GLN A 464 1.81 21.73 -31.34
CA GLN A 464 1.27 20.42 -31.03
C GLN A 464 2.27 19.64 -30.20
N ILE A 465 1.88 19.25 -28.99
CA ILE A 465 2.73 18.48 -28.07
C ILE A 465 2.64 16.97 -28.31
N ASN A 466 1.50 16.47 -28.82
CA ASN A 466 1.25 15.07 -29.12
C ASN A 466 0.68 14.89 -30.53
N ARG A 467 1.05 13.81 -31.21
CA ARG A 467 0.47 13.43 -32.51
C ARG A 467 -0.78 12.59 -32.30
N ILE A 468 -1.95 13.13 -32.64
CA ILE A 468 -3.20 12.35 -32.64
C ILE A 468 -3.27 11.56 -33.94
N TYR A 469 -3.00 10.25 -33.90
CA TYR A 469 -3.35 9.35 -35.00
C TYR A 469 -4.80 8.91 -34.83
N GLY A 470 -5.69 9.39 -35.71
CA GLY A 470 -6.98 8.75 -35.91
C GLY A 470 -6.77 7.42 -36.64
N ILE A 471 -7.36 6.35 -36.12
CA ILE A 471 -7.58 5.13 -36.91
C ILE A 471 -8.49 5.54 -38.08
N PRO A 472 -8.16 5.25 -39.35
CA PRO A 472 -9.05 5.56 -40.46
C PRO A 472 -10.39 4.83 -40.23
N GLY A 473 -11.45 5.58 -39.93
CA GLY A 473 -12.80 5.05 -39.72
C GLY A 473 -13.50 5.37 -38.39
N ARG A 474 -12.87 6.10 -37.45
CA ARG A 474 -13.62 6.63 -36.29
C ARG A 474 -13.06 7.98 -35.86
N VAL A 475 -13.68 9.05 -36.35
CA VAL A 475 -13.41 10.43 -35.95
C VAL A 475 -14.73 11.06 -35.55
N GLU A 476 -15.14 10.83 -34.32
CA GLU A 476 -15.96 11.80 -33.62
C GLU A 476 -15.12 12.29 -32.43
N PRO A 477 -14.54 13.50 -32.49
CA PRO A 477 -14.20 14.17 -31.26
C PRO A 477 -15.52 14.36 -30.51
N ILE A 478 -15.64 13.76 -29.32
CA ILE A 478 -16.75 14.04 -28.41
C ILE A 478 -16.77 15.56 -28.26
N GLY A 479 -17.87 16.17 -28.73
CA GLY A 479 -18.07 17.61 -28.75
C GLY A 479 -17.74 18.23 -27.39
N GLY A 480 -17.18 19.43 -27.44
CA GLY A 480 -16.74 20.16 -26.25
C GLY A 480 -17.77 20.10 -25.14
N PHE A 481 -17.33 19.71 -23.95
CA PHE A 481 -18.12 19.86 -22.74
C PHE A 481 -18.33 21.35 -22.47
N GLN A 482 -19.43 21.90 -22.97
CA GLN A 482 -20.08 23.07 -22.40
C GLN A 482 -21.13 22.57 -21.42
N GLY A 483 -20.81 22.66 -20.12
CA GLY A 483 -21.74 22.38 -19.04
C GLY A 483 -21.34 23.20 -17.82
N ASN A 484 -22.32 23.76 -17.12
CA ASN A 484 -22.09 24.36 -15.80
C ASN A 484 -21.65 23.25 -14.83
N PHE A 485 -20.40 23.33 -14.38
CA PHE A 485 -19.90 22.43 -13.34
C PHE A 485 -20.22 23.02 -11.97
N GLY A 486 -21.09 22.36 -11.23
CA GLY A 486 -21.38 22.66 -9.82
C GLY A 486 -22.42 21.68 -9.28
N PHE A 487 -22.19 21.14 -8.08
CA PHE A 487 -23.25 20.49 -7.32
C PHE A 487 -24.00 21.60 -6.57
N ILE A 488 -25.15 22.02 -7.12
CA ILE A 488 -26.21 22.64 -6.33
C ILE A 488 -27.32 21.59 -6.27
N ILE A 489 -27.60 21.14 -5.05
CA ILE A 489 -28.89 20.53 -4.72
C ILE A 489 -29.68 21.70 -4.13
N ASP A 490 -30.81 21.99 -4.75
CA ASP A 490 -31.76 23.07 -4.38
C ASP A 490 -32.26 22.92 -2.92
#